data_AF-A0A183LIL6-F1
#
_entry.id   AF-A0A183LIL6-F1
#
_cell.length_a   1.000
_cell.length_b   1.000
_cell.length_c   1.000
_cell.angle_alpha   90.00
_cell.angle_beta   90.00
_cell.angle_gamma   90.00
#
_symmetry.space_group_name_H-M   'P 1'
#
loop_
_entity.id
_entity.type
_entity.pdbx_description
1 polymer ?
#
loop_
_entity_poly.entity_id
_entity_poly.type
_entity_poly.pdbx_seq_one_letter_code
_entity_poly.pdbx_strand_id
1 'polypeptide(L)'
;MAIGGSRQNTLLDLDFLLSGPRQLGIPVPQRLLMLLAEFVPVSLSFPSSCPKIEARIGKARTAFLQLKNIWNSKQLSNNIKVIIFNTNVKAVLLYGAETWRTTTTTIKKVQVLINSCLRKILNIHWPDTISNSLLWERTNELPAEEEIRKRRWKWIGHTLRKSSNCITR
;
A
#
# COMPACT_ATOMS: atom_id res chain seq x y z
N MET A 1 25.62 22.49 47.63
CA MET A 1 26.51 21.77 46.69
C MET A 1 25.67 21.45 45.46
N ALA A 2 25.93 22.13 44.34
CA ALA A 2 25.16 22.06 43.11
C ALA A 2 26.07 21.69 41.96
N ILE A 3 25.73 20.66 41.18
CA ILE A 3 26.06 20.40 39.76
C ILE A 3 25.00 19.36 39.33
N GLY A 4 24.14 19.49 38.31
CA GLY A 4 24.23 20.15 37.02
C GLY A 4 23.69 19.13 36.00
N GLY A 5 22.35 19.05 35.85
CA GLY A 5 21.68 18.10 34.95
C GLY A 5 21.35 18.76 33.62
N SER A 6 22.21 18.55 32.63
CA SER A 6 22.12 19.10 31.28
C SER A 6 20.77 18.80 30.62
N ARG A 7 20.05 19.86 30.29
CA ARG A 7 19.01 19.89 29.26
C ARG A 7 19.67 19.70 27.89
N GLN A 8 18.92 19.09 26.97
CA GLN A 8 19.13 18.93 25.52
C GLN A 8 19.49 17.49 25.12
N ASN A 9 18.54 16.81 24.46
CA ASN A 9 18.72 15.97 23.26
C ASN A 9 17.64 14.88 23.15
N THR A 10 16.42 15.28 22.77
CA THR A 10 15.43 14.37 22.14
C THR A 10 14.60 15.08 21.06
N LEU A 11 15.04 16.26 20.58
CA LEU A 11 14.46 16.94 19.41
C LEU A 11 15.17 16.60 18.09
N LEU A 12 16.11 15.65 18.09
CA LEU A 12 16.84 15.26 16.88
C LEU A 12 16.24 14.03 16.15
N ASP A 13 15.18 13.42 16.68
CA ASP A 13 14.59 12.21 16.07
C ASP A 13 13.36 12.52 15.18
N LEU A 14 12.81 13.73 15.28
CA LEU A 14 11.72 14.21 14.41
C LEU A 14 12.23 14.91 13.14
N ASP A 15 13.43 15.49 13.19
CA ASP A 15 14.09 16.07 12.01
C ASP A 15 14.56 14.98 11.02
N PHE A 16 14.84 13.76 11.50
CA PHE A 16 15.26 12.65 10.65
C PHE A 16 14.13 12.12 9.74
N LEU A 17 12.86 12.23 10.18
CA LEU A 17 11.70 11.79 9.41
C LEU A 17 11.13 12.85 8.46
N LEU A 18 11.54 14.12 8.61
CA LEU A 18 11.12 15.22 7.73
C LEU A 18 12.16 15.59 6.66
N SER A 19 13.37 15.00 6.68
CA SER A 19 14.47 15.32 5.73
C SER A 19 14.89 14.20 4.76
N GLY A 20 14.24 13.03 4.76
CA GLY A 20 14.57 11.93 3.83
C GLY A 20 13.68 11.90 2.59
N PRO A 21 14.06 12.60 1.49
CA PRO A 21 14.96 11.96 0.54
C PRO A 21 15.99 12.95 -0.03
N ARG A 22 17.20 12.96 0.53
CA ARG A 22 18.30 13.75 -0.04
C ARG A 22 19.68 13.09 0.05
N GLN A 23 19.77 11.75 0.04
CA GLN A 23 21.08 11.07 0.13
C GLN A 23 21.34 9.92 -0.85
N LEU A 24 20.49 9.72 -1.86
CA LEU A 24 20.86 8.95 -3.05
C LEU A 24 20.41 9.76 -4.25
N GLY A 25 21.36 10.40 -4.93
CA GLY A 25 21.17 11.32 -6.05
C GLY A 25 20.59 10.68 -7.31
N ILE A 26 19.50 9.92 -7.18
CA ILE A 26 18.63 9.58 -8.29
C ILE A 26 17.64 10.74 -8.40
N PRO A 27 17.67 11.53 -9.49
CA PRO A 27 16.70 12.58 -9.70
C PRO A 27 15.33 11.90 -9.86
N VAL A 28 14.51 11.92 -8.81
CA VAL A 28 13.08 11.72 -8.97
C VAL A 28 12.61 12.96 -9.71
N PRO A 29 12.17 12.84 -10.98
CA PRO A 29 11.79 14.00 -11.75
C PRO A 29 10.72 14.74 -10.96
N GLN A 30 10.85 16.06 -10.77
CA GLN A 30 9.88 16.89 -10.02
C GLN A 30 8.44 16.71 -10.51
N ARG A 31 8.26 16.17 -11.72
CA ARG A 31 7.00 15.70 -12.31
C ARG A 31 6.29 14.59 -11.51
N LEU A 32 7.01 13.78 -10.73
CA LEU A 32 6.49 12.68 -9.92
C LEU A 32 6.03 13.17 -8.53
N LEU A 33 6.70 14.20 -7.99
CA LEU A 33 6.27 14.89 -6.75
C LEU A 33 4.99 15.71 -6.99
N MET A 34 4.86 16.34 -8.17
CA MET A 34 3.61 17.02 -8.56
C MET A 34 2.44 16.06 -8.78
N LEU A 35 2.68 14.85 -9.32
CA LEU A 35 1.63 13.83 -9.47
C LEU A 35 1.10 13.28 -8.13
N LEU A 36 1.89 13.34 -7.05
CA LEU A 36 1.43 12.94 -5.72
C LEU A 36 0.56 14.02 -5.05
N ALA A 37 0.79 15.30 -5.36
CA ALA A 37 0.00 16.41 -4.83
C ALA A 37 -1.35 16.58 -5.54
N GLU A 38 -1.45 16.23 -6.84
CA GLU A 38 -2.70 16.28 -7.61
C GLU A 38 -3.62 15.06 -7.40
N PHE A 39 -3.13 13.98 -6.78
CA PHE A 39 -3.96 12.81 -6.42
C PHE A 39 -4.78 13.00 -5.14
N VAL A 40 -4.77 14.20 -4.55
CA VAL A 40 -5.65 14.60 -3.46
C VAL A 40 -6.82 15.39 -4.05
N PRO A 41 -7.82 14.67 -4.58
CA PRO A 41 -9.11 14.72 -3.91
C PRO A 41 -9.78 13.33 -3.89
N VAL A 42 -9.28 12.43 -3.04
CA VAL A 42 -10.09 11.30 -2.54
C VAL A 42 -10.23 11.39 -1.01
N SER A 43 -10.23 12.62 -0.50
CA SER A 43 -10.17 12.90 0.94
C SER A 43 -11.17 13.98 1.37
N LEU A 44 -12.43 13.94 0.92
CA LEU A 44 -13.49 14.73 1.60
C LEU A 44 -14.93 14.23 1.45
N SER A 45 -15.11 12.93 1.20
CA SER A 45 -16.39 12.27 1.48
C SER A 45 -16.14 10.82 1.89
N PHE A 46 -15.64 10.63 3.11
CA PHE A 46 -15.74 9.34 3.78
C PHE A 46 -17.01 9.39 4.64
N PRO A 47 -18.17 8.94 4.14
CA PRO A 47 -19.30 8.72 5.02
C PRO A 47 -18.86 7.70 6.08
N SER A 48 -19.09 8.04 7.33
CA SER A 48 -18.82 7.29 8.56
C SER A 48 -19.59 5.96 8.66
N SER A 49 -20.20 5.50 7.57
CA SER A 49 -20.84 4.20 7.44
C SER A 49 -19.96 3.31 6.56
N CYS A 50 -19.48 2.19 7.11
CA CYS A 50 -18.58 1.22 6.51
C CYS A 50 -18.62 1.21 4.96
N PRO A 51 -17.62 1.76 4.25
CA PRO A 51 -17.63 1.69 2.79
C PRO A 51 -17.53 0.22 2.38
N LYS A 52 -18.63 -0.28 1.80
CA LYS A 52 -18.78 -1.64 1.29
C LYS A 52 -17.55 -2.00 0.43
N ILE A 53 -16.97 -3.18 0.63
CA ILE A 53 -15.71 -3.61 -0.02
C ILE A 53 -15.76 -3.42 -1.55
N GLU A 54 -16.95 -3.55 -2.13
CA GLU A 54 -17.22 -3.29 -3.55
C GLU A 54 -16.87 -1.86 -3.99
N ALA A 55 -17.16 -0.84 -3.18
CA ALA A 55 -16.80 0.55 -3.49
C ALA A 55 -15.28 0.74 -3.54
N ARG A 56 -14.54 0.04 -2.66
CA ARG A 56 -13.06 0.07 -2.65
C ARG A 56 -12.48 -0.66 -3.85
N ILE A 57 -13.08 -1.78 -4.24
CA ILE A 57 -12.75 -2.47 -5.49
C ILE A 57 -12.95 -1.52 -6.69
N GLY A 58 -14.04 -0.76 -6.73
CA GLY A 58 -14.27 0.26 -7.76
C GLY A 58 -13.18 1.34 -7.80
N LYS A 59 -12.80 1.87 -6.63
CA LYS A 59 -11.70 2.85 -6.52
C LYS A 59 -10.35 2.27 -6.95
N ALA A 60 -10.01 1.06 -6.51
CA ALA A 60 -8.77 0.39 -6.88
C ALA A 60 -8.70 0.11 -8.39
N ARG A 61 -9.83 -0.29 -9.02
CA ARG A 61 -9.92 -0.44 -10.48
C ARG A 61 -9.70 0.89 -11.20
N THR A 62 -10.30 1.96 -10.71
CA THR A 62 -10.16 3.30 -11.30
C THR A 62 -8.71 3.77 -11.24
N ALA A 63 -8.06 3.65 -10.08
CA ALA A 63 -6.65 3.95 -9.90
C ALA A 63 -5.75 3.12 -10.83
N PHE A 64 -6.04 1.82 -10.98
CA PHE A 64 -5.30 0.96 -11.90
C PHE A 64 -5.45 1.41 -13.37
N LEU A 65 -6.65 1.79 -13.79
CA LEU A 65 -6.93 2.27 -15.14
C LEU A 65 -6.28 3.63 -15.44
N GLN A 66 -6.18 4.52 -14.46
CA GLN A 66 -5.48 5.80 -14.60
C GLN A 66 -3.99 5.58 -14.94
N LEU A 67 -3.38 4.54 -14.37
CA LEU A 67 -1.97 4.19 -14.60
C LEU A 67 -1.74 3.31 -15.85
N LYS A 68 -2.71 3.25 -16.79
CA LYS A 68 -2.65 2.38 -18.00
C LYS A 68 -1.38 2.57 -18.84
N ASN A 69 -0.90 3.79 -18.94
CA ASN A 69 0.31 4.16 -19.68
C ASN A 69 1.57 3.53 -19.07
N ILE A 70 1.64 3.44 -17.75
CA ILE A 70 2.75 2.83 -17.02
C ILE A 70 2.78 1.32 -17.27
N TRP A 71 1.61 0.66 -17.23
CA TRP A 71 1.52 -0.79 -17.45
C TRP A 71 1.92 -1.17 -18.87
N ASN A 72 1.51 -0.37 -19.87
CA ASN A 72 1.83 -0.60 -21.28
C ASN A 72 3.26 -0.20 -21.68
N SER A 73 3.96 0.56 -20.83
CA SER A 73 5.33 0.99 -21.14
C SER A 73 6.31 -0.18 -21.13
N LYS A 74 7.10 -0.32 -22.20
CA LYS A 74 8.19 -1.31 -22.29
C LYS A 74 9.47 -0.86 -21.60
N GLN A 75 9.61 0.44 -21.31
CA GLN A 75 10.82 0.99 -20.69
C GLN A 75 10.94 0.63 -19.21
N LEU A 76 9.82 0.38 -18.54
CA LEU A 76 9.79 0.03 -17.12
C LEU A 76 9.87 -1.48 -16.96
N SER A 77 10.79 -1.93 -16.10
CA SER A 77 10.88 -3.35 -15.74
C SER A 77 9.63 -3.80 -14.97
N ASN A 78 9.31 -5.09 -15.09
CA ASN A 78 8.16 -5.69 -14.41
C ASN A 78 8.23 -5.52 -12.89
N ASN A 79 9.43 -5.57 -12.31
CA ASN A 79 9.65 -5.39 -10.87
C ASN A 79 9.22 -3.99 -10.40
N ILE A 80 9.58 -2.94 -11.15
CA ILE A 80 9.18 -1.56 -10.82
C ILE A 80 7.65 -1.41 -10.92
N LYS A 81 7.03 -2.00 -11.95
CA LYS A 81 5.57 -1.98 -12.09
C LYS A 81 4.86 -2.66 -10.91
N VAL A 82 5.37 -3.80 -10.43
CA VAL A 82 4.82 -4.48 -9.25
C VAL A 82 4.95 -3.61 -8.00
N ILE A 83 6.07 -2.92 -7.80
CA ILE A 83 6.23 -1.97 -6.68
C ILE A 83 5.18 -0.84 -6.77
N ILE A 84 5.00 -0.24 -7.94
CA ILE A 84 3.99 0.82 -8.15
C ILE A 84 2.58 0.31 -7.85
N PHE A 85 2.27 -0.92 -8.29
CA PHE A 85 1.00 -1.57 -8.00
C PHE A 85 0.77 -1.76 -6.49
N ASN A 86 1.79 -2.21 -5.77
CA ASN A 86 1.73 -2.41 -4.33
C ASN A 86 1.50 -1.11 -3.55
N THR A 87 2.20 -0.03 -3.95
CA THR A 87 2.12 1.26 -3.26
C THR A 87 0.80 1.98 -3.53
N ASN A 88 0.25 1.89 -4.74
CA ASN A 88 -0.95 2.64 -5.10
C ASN A 88 -2.22 1.79 -4.97
N VAL A 89 -2.33 0.76 -5.80
CA VAL A 89 -3.57 -0.01 -5.97
C VAL A 89 -3.79 -0.94 -4.78
N LYS A 90 -2.77 -1.68 -4.35
CA LYS A 90 -2.87 -2.60 -3.21
C LYS A 90 -3.06 -1.83 -1.89
N ALA A 91 -2.48 -0.64 -1.74
CA ALA A 91 -2.72 0.23 -0.59
C ALA A 91 -4.17 0.71 -0.50
N VAL A 92 -4.74 1.24 -1.60
CA VAL A 92 -6.15 1.66 -1.65
C VAL A 92 -7.09 0.48 -1.40
N LEU A 93 -6.76 -0.68 -1.98
CA LEU A 93 -7.57 -1.88 -1.85
C LEU A 93 -7.57 -2.38 -0.39
N LEU A 94 -6.41 -2.54 0.22
CA LEU A 94 -6.24 -3.14 1.56
C LEU A 94 -6.25 -2.12 2.71
N TYR A 95 -6.57 -0.85 2.44
CA TYR A 95 -6.66 0.17 3.47
C TYR A 95 -7.71 -0.21 4.52
N GLY A 96 -7.35 -0.29 5.80
CA GLY A 96 -8.29 -0.69 6.86
C GLY A 96 -8.77 -2.14 6.76
N ALA A 97 -8.03 -3.02 6.07
CA ALA A 97 -8.35 -4.44 5.98
C ALA A 97 -8.28 -5.17 7.33
N GLU A 98 -7.65 -4.55 8.35
CA GLU A 98 -7.58 -5.09 9.69
C GLU A 98 -8.97 -5.31 10.29
N THR A 99 -9.90 -4.38 10.05
CA THR A 99 -11.24 -4.36 10.65
C THR A 99 -12.34 -4.94 9.75
N TRP A 100 -11.98 -5.48 8.59
CA TRP A 100 -12.97 -6.05 7.68
C TRP A 100 -13.61 -7.32 8.25
N ARG A 101 -14.88 -7.55 7.92
CA ARG A 101 -15.45 -8.90 8.00
C ARG A 101 -14.91 -9.73 6.84
N THR A 102 -13.93 -10.58 7.13
CA THR A 102 -13.36 -11.50 6.13
C THR A 102 -14.30 -12.66 5.89
N THR A 103 -15.09 -12.57 4.81
CA THR A 103 -15.77 -13.74 4.25
C THR A 103 -14.90 -14.33 3.14
N THR A 104 -14.97 -15.65 2.96
CA THR A 104 -14.26 -16.35 1.88
C THR A 104 -14.63 -15.78 0.51
N THR A 105 -15.88 -15.36 0.33
CA THR A 105 -16.36 -14.70 -0.89
C THR A 105 -15.69 -13.36 -1.15
N THR A 106 -15.50 -12.52 -0.12
CA THR A 106 -14.82 -11.24 -0.25
C THR A 106 -13.35 -11.42 -0.57
N ILE A 107 -12.68 -12.33 0.14
CA ILE A 107 -11.25 -12.63 -0.08
C ILE A 107 -11.05 -13.11 -1.52
N LYS A 108 -11.90 -14.02 -2.02
CA LYS A 108 -11.86 -14.50 -3.40
C LYS A 108 -12.00 -13.35 -4.42
N LYS A 109 -12.93 -12.41 -4.20
CA LYS A 109 -13.10 -11.25 -5.08
C LYS A 109 -11.86 -10.35 -5.13
N VAL A 110 -11.26 -10.08 -3.96
CA VAL A 110 -10.01 -9.31 -3.85
C VAL A 110 -8.86 -10.03 -4.56
N GLN A 111 -8.74 -11.35 -4.37
CA GLN A 111 -7.73 -12.16 -5.03
C GLN A 111 -7.86 -12.15 -6.55
N VAL A 112 -9.09 -12.28 -7.07
CA VAL A 112 -9.36 -12.23 -8.52
C VAL A 112 -8.94 -10.88 -9.10
N LEU A 113 -9.22 -9.78 -8.38
CA LEU A 113 -8.79 -8.45 -8.81
C LEU A 113 -7.27 -8.34 -8.88
N ILE A 114 -6.56 -8.75 -7.83
CA ILE A 114 -5.09 -8.71 -7.77
C ILE A 114 -4.49 -9.56 -8.89
N ASN A 115 -4.94 -10.80 -9.06
CA ASN A 115 -4.46 -11.69 -10.12
C ASN A 115 -4.72 -11.13 -11.51
N SER A 116 -5.88 -10.49 -11.74
CA SER A 116 -6.20 -9.83 -12.99
C SER A 116 -5.25 -8.67 -13.28
N CYS A 117 -4.94 -7.84 -12.27
CA CYS A 117 -3.99 -6.74 -12.39
C CYS A 117 -2.56 -7.25 -12.66
N LEU A 118 -2.10 -8.27 -11.94
CA LEU A 118 -0.76 -8.85 -12.13
C LEU A 118 -0.58 -9.43 -13.54
N ARG A 119 -1.58 -10.12 -14.08
CA ARG A 119 -1.55 -10.64 -15.46
C ARG A 119 -1.41 -9.51 -16.49
N LYS A 120 -2.11 -8.39 -16.29
CA LYS A 120 -1.98 -7.19 -17.14
C LYS A 120 -0.61 -6.52 -17.01
N ILE A 121 -0.06 -6.44 -15.80
CA ILE A 121 1.27 -5.84 -15.55
C ILE A 121 2.38 -6.64 -16.24
N LEU A 122 2.30 -7.97 -16.18
CA LEU A 122 3.24 -8.87 -16.83
C LEU A 122 3.01 -9.00 -18.35
N ASN A 123 2.04 -8.25 -18.90
CA ASN A 123 1.67 -8.27 -20.31
C ASN A 123 1.37 -9.68 -20.85
N ILE A 124 0.76 -10.53 -20.03
CA ILE A 124 0.36 -11.88 -20.42
C ILE A 124 -0.96 -11.77 -21.17
N HIS A 125 -0.91 -12.03 -22.47
CA HIS A 125 -2.09 -12.10 -23.32
C HIS A 125 -2.48 -13.56 -23.55
N TRP A 126 -3.76 -13.79 -23.81
CA TRP A 126 -4.20 -15.04 -24.40
C TRP A 126 -3.44 -15.22 -25.74
N PRO A 127 -2.83 -16.38 -26.06
CA PRO A 127 -3.08 -17.73 -25.55
C PRO A 127 -2.20 -18.21 -24.37
N ASP A 128 -1.27 -17.37 -23.88
CA ASP A 128 -0.32 -17.79 -22.84
C ASP A 128 -1.02 -18.03 -21.50
N THR A 129 -1.13 -19.31 -21.12
CA THR A 129 -1.83 -19.72 -19.90
C THR A 129 -0.83 -19.96 -18.77
N ILE A 130 -0.73 -18.99 -17.87
CA ILE A 130 0.10 -19.10 -16.66
C ILE A 130 -0.74 -19.53 -15.46
N SER A 131 -0.22 -20.48 -14.68
CA SER A 131 -0.79 -20.93 -13.41
C SER A 131 -0.69 -19.83 -12.35
N ASN A 132 -1.62 -19.81 -11.39
CA ASN A 132 -1.61 -18.79 -10.34
C ASN A 132 -0.38 -18.91 -9.41
N SER A 133 0.15 -20.11 -9.20
CA SER A 133 1.37 -20.33 -8.42
C SER A 133 2.59 -19.68 -9.07
N LEU A 134 2.79 -19.91 -10.37
CA LEU A 134 3.90 -19.33 -11.13
C LEU A 134 3.78 -17.80 -11.25
N LEU A 135 2.55 -17.29 -11.29
CA LEU A 135 2.31 -15.84 -11.25
C LEU A 135 2.85 -15.23 -9.96
N TRP A 136 2.54 -15.83 -8.81
CA TRP A 136 2.96 -15.35 -7.49
C TRP A 136 4.47 -15.50 -7.26
N GLU A 137 5.06 -16.59 -7.76
CA GLU A 137 6.50 -16.82 -7.71
C GLU A 137 7.27 -15.74 -8.47
N ARG A 138 6.83 -15.40 -9.69
CA ARG A 138 7.47 -14.35 -10.51
C ARG A 138 7.37 -12.96 -9.90
N THR A 139 6.28 -12.67 -9.19
CA THR A 139 6.06 -11.35 -8.58
C THR A 139 6.53 -11.28 -7.14
N ASN A 140 6.99 -12.39 -6.54
CA ASN A 140 7.25 -12.52 -5.10
C ASN A 140 6.07 -12.05 -4.24
N GLU A 141 4.84 -12.28 -4.72
CA GLU A 141 3.62 -11.81 -4.05
C GLU A 141 2.98 -12.91 -3.21
N LEU A 142 2.43 -12.52 -2.06
CA LEU A 142 1.65 -13.41 -1.21
C LEU A 142 0.17 -13.38 -1.61
N PRO A 143 -0.58 -14.50 -1.40
CA PRO A 143 -2.03 -14.49 -1.51
C PRO A 143 -2.65 -13.40 -0.64
N ALA A 144 -3.75 -12.81 -1.11
CA ALA A 144 -4.44 -11.70 -0.44
C ALA A 144 -4.89 -12.05 0.98
N GLU A 145 -5.28 -13.31 1.19
CA GLU A 145 -5.65 -13.83 2.51
C GLU A 145 -4.51 -13.74 3.52
N GLU A 146 -3.33 -14.19 3.10
CA GLU A 146 -2.12 -14.23 3.92
C GLU A 146 -1.63 -12.81 4.25
N GLU A 147 -1.69 -11.90 3.28
CA GLU A 147 -1.39 -10.48 3.48
C GLU A 147 -2.33 -9.83 4.50
N ILE A 148 -3.65 -10.09 4.41
CA ILE A 148 -4.65 -9.56 5.37
C ILE A 148 -4.39 -10.15 6.76
N ARG A 149 -4.11 -11.45 6.85
CA ARG A 149 -3.78 -12.14 8.10
C ARG A 149 -2.55 -11.50 8.75
N LYS A 150 -1.48 -11.30 7.99
CA LYS A 150 -0.24 -10.67 8.47
C LYS A 150 -0.48 -9.25 8.98
N ARG A 151 -1.28 -8.44 8.29
CA ARG A 151 -1.66 -7.08 8.73
C ARG A 151 -2.43 -7.09 10.04
N ARG A 152 -3.40 -8.00 10.18
CA ARG A 152 -4.15 -8.17 11.43
C ARG A 152 -3.24 -8.55 12.60
N TRP A 153 -2.34 -9.52 12.42
CA TRP A 153 -1.39 -9.89 13.47
C TRP A 153 -0.46 -8.74 13.85
N LYS A 154 0.00 -7.96 12.86
CA LYS A 154 0.80 -6.76 13.11
C LYS A 154 0.02 -5.71 13.91
N TRP A 155 -1.27 -5.51 13.59
CA TRP A 155 -2.16 -4.60 14.32
C TRP A 155 -2.37 -5.05 15.76
N ILE A 156 -2.71 -6.33 15.97
CA ILE A 156 -2.88 -6.91 17.31
C ILE A 156 -1.59 -6.72 18.12
N GLY A 157 -0.42 -7.04 17.52
CA GLY A 157 0.86 -6.82 18.18
C GLY A 157 1.13 -5.35 18.53
N HIS A 158 0.69 -4.40 17.70
CA HIS A 158 0.79 -2.98 18.01
C HIS A 158 -0.14 -2.58 19.17
N THR A 159 -1.38 -3.07 19.17
CA THR A 159 -2.33 -2.85 20.28
C THR A 159 -1.80 -3.43 21.59
N LEU A 160 -1.21 -4.63 21.58
CA LEU A 160 -0.68 -5.27 22.78
C LEU A 160 0.58 -4.59 23.33
N ARG A 161 1.39 -3.95 22.49
CA ARG A 161 2.57 -3.16 22.91
C ARG A 161 2.22 -1.77 23.44
N LYS A 162 0.96 -1.34 23.33
CA LYS A 162 0.49 -0.05 23.82
C LYS A 162 0.40 -0.09 25.35
N SER A 163 1.22 0.68 26.04
CA SER A 163 1.26 0.71 27.51
C SER A 163 -0.01 1.36 28.10
N SER A 164 -0.39 0.96 29.31
CA SER A 164 -1.59 1.44 30.02
C SER A 164 -1.63 2.96 30.27
N ASN A 165 -0.49 3.64 30.12
CA ASN A 165 -0.34 5.08 30.40
C ASN A 165 -0.79 5.99 29.25
N CYS A 166 -1.20 5.44 28.09
CA CYS A 166 -1.59 6.23 26.91
C CYS A 166 -3.07 6.07 26.52
N ILE A 167 -3.90 5.61 27.47
CA ILE A 167 -5.35 5.70 27.36
C ILE A 167 -5.74 7.07 27.92
N THR A 168 -5.92 8.05 27.04
CA THR A 168 -6.48 9.35 27.41
C THR A 168 -7.90 9.12 27.94
N ARG A 169 -8.12 9.42 29.22
CA ARG A 169 -9.41 9.30 29.92
C ARG A 169 -10.33 10.46 29.58
#